data_AF-A0A9P0LLI5-F1
#
_entry.id   AF-A0A9P0LLI5-F1
#
_cell.length_a   1.000
_cell.length_b   1.000
_cell.length_c   1.000
_cell.angle_alpha   90.00
_cell.angle_beta   90.00
_cell.angle_gamma   90.00
#
_symmetry.space_group_name_H-M   'P 1'
#
loop_
_entity.id
_entity.type
_entity.pdbx_description
1 polymer ?
#
loop_
_entity_poly.entity_id
_entity_poly.type
_entity_poly.pdbx_seq_one_letter_code
_entity_poly.pdbx_strand_id
1 'polypeptide(L)' 'MEAKRIWPSMYTFPTAIGVIDCTHIGILKPNRHGDEYINRKGKPILNVQATCKDRAMFTRQMLY' A
#
# COMPACT_ATOMS: atom_id res chain seq x y z
N MET A 1 -8.85 12.26 -15.23
CA MET A 1 -8.35 13.55 -15.78
C MET A 1 -7.95 14.52 -14.67
N GLU A 2 -8.70 14.63 -13.58
CA GLU A 2 -8.38 15.52 -12.45
C GLU A 2 -7.03 15.23 -11.77
N ALA A 3 -6.74 13.98 -11.41
CA ALA A 3 -5.49 13.62 -10.72
C ALA A 3 -4.23 13.94 -11.55
N LYS A 4 -4.27 13.72 -12.88
CA LYS A 4 -3.19 14.08 -13.82
C LYS A 4 -2.90 15.58 -13.86
N ARG A 5 -3.85 16.41 -13.41
CA ARG A 5 -3.71 17.87 -13.39
C ARG A 5 -3.18 18.37 -12.05
N ILE A 6 -3.66 17.78 -10.95
CA ILE A 6 -3.33 18.23 -9.59
C ILE A 6 -1.95 17.73 -9.15
N TRP A 7 -1.64 16.46 -9.36
CA TRP A 7 -0.40 15.86 -8.86
C TRP A 7 0.87 16.54 -9.41
N PRO A 8 1.00 16.82 -10.71
CA PRO A 8 2.17 17.56 -11.22
C PRO A 8 2.25 19.01 -10.73
N SER A 9 1.14 19.60 -10.28
CA SER A 9 1.14 20.97 -9.73
C SER A 9 1.55 21.04 -8.26
N MET A 10 1.40 19.94 -7.51
CA MET A 10 1.70 19.89 -6.07
C MET A 10 3.00 19.13 -5.75
N TYR A 11 3.49 18.31 -6.66
CA TYR A 11 4.65 17.44 -6.45
C TYR A 11 5.62 17.52 -7.63
N THR A 12 6.89 17.24 -7.35
CA THR A 12 7.99 17.32 -8.32
C THR A 12 8.12 16.09 -9.22
N PHE A 13 7.15 15.17 -9.21
CA PHE A 13 7.14 13.97 -10.03
C PHE A 13 6.16 14.11 -11.20
N PRO A 14 6.65 14.43 -12.41
CA PRO A 14 5.79 14.66 -13.56
C PRO A 14 5.00 13.39 -13.90
N THR A 15 3.74 13.56 -14.34
CA THR A 15 2.83 12.47 -14.76
C THR A 15 2.33 11.53 -13.66
N ALA A 16 2.75 11.69 -12.40
CA ALA A 16 2.14 11.00 -11.27
C ALA A 16 0.65 11.32 -11.18
N ILE A 17 -0.14 10.33 -10.73
CA ILE A 17 -1.59 10.46 -10.54
C ILE A 17 -2.06 9.96 -9.18
N GLY A 18 -1.13 9.50 -8.34
CA GLY A 18 -1.39 8.73 -7.14
C GLY A 18 -0.10 8.21 -6.54
N VAL A 19 -0.16 7.82 -5.27
CA VAL A 19 0.89 7.06 -4.58
C VAL A 19 0.29 5.80 -4.01
N ILE A 20 1.05 4.71 -4.10
CA ILE A 20 0.79 3.46 -3.42
C ILE A 20 1.93 3.26 -2.44
N ASP A 21 1.60 3.09 -1.17
CA ASP A 21 2.55 2.69 -0.15
C ASP A 21 2.20 1.30 0.36
N CYS A 22 3.22 0.51 0.70
CA CYS A 22 3.03 -0.82 1.24
C CYS A 22 3.94 -1.06 2.44
N THR A 23 3.39 -1.68 3.48
CA THR A 23 4.09 -1.97 4.71
C THR A 23 3.86 -3.43 5.09
N HIS A 24 4.95 -4.15 5.35
CA HIS A 24 4.90 -5.46 5.96
C HIS A 24 4.67 -5.33 7.46
N ILE A 25 3.52 -5.80 7.94
CA ILE A 25 3.22 -5.88 9.36
C ILE A 25 3.43 -7.31 9.85
N GLY A 26 4.06 -7.47 11.03
CA GLY A 26 4.15 -8.77 11.68
C GLY A 26 2.77 -9.17 12.21
N ILE A 27 2.37 -10.42 11.97
CA ILE A 27 1.10 -10.96 12.48
C ILE A 27 1.35 -12.24 13.27
N LEU A 28 0.39 -12.62 14.11
CA LEU A 28 0.34 -13.97 14.62
C LEU A 28 -0.04 -14.90 13.47
N LYS A 29 0.65 -16.05 13.34
CA LYS A 29 0.36 -17.03 12.31
C LYS A 29 -1.10 -17.49 12.44
N PRO A 30 -1.97 -17.27 11.43
CA PRO A 30 -3.35 -17.71 11.49
C PRO A 30 -3.46 -19.24 11.60
N ASN A 31 -4.49 -19.71 12.33
CA ASN A 31 -4.74 -21.15 12.49
C ASN A 31 -5.18 -21.83 11.18
N ARG A 32 -5.82 -21.07 10.29
CA ARG A 32 -6.23 -21.53 8.95
C ARG A 32 -5.35 -20.85 7.92
N HIS A 33 -4.80 -21.61 6.98
CA HIS A 33 -3.97 -21.08 5.89
C HIS A 33 -2.76 -20.27 6.36
N GLY A 34 -2.27 -20.50 7.58
CA GLY A 34 -1.21 -19.69 8.18
C GLY A 34 0.11 -19.69 7.41
N ASP A 35 0.36 -20.73 6.60
CA ASP A 35 1.54 -20.83 5.75
C ASP A 35 1.51 -19.83 4.58
N GLU A 36 0.33 -19.35 4.18
CA GLU A 36 0.17 -18.33 3.12
C GLU A 36 0.72 -16.96 3.56
N TYR A 37 0.83 -16.73 4.86
CA TYR A 37 1.35 -15.50 5.44
C TYR A 37 2.84 -15.57 5.78
N ILE A 38 3.52 -16.66 5.41
CA ILE A 38 4.96 -16.81 5.66
C ILE A 38 5.74 -16.18 4.52
N ASN A 39 6.50 -15.13 4.83
CA ASN A 39 7.38 -14.52 3.83
C ASN A 39 8.59 -15.42 3.50
N ARG A 40 9.37 -14.97 2.51
CA ARG A 40 10.65 -15.59 2.13
C ARG A 40 11.63 -15.77 3.32
N LYS A 41 11.49 -14.99 4.40
CA LYS A 41 12.35 -15.05 5.60
C LYS A 41 11.78 -15.97 6.70
N GLY A 42 10.71 -16.71 6.44
CA GLY A 42 10.10 -17.62 7.40
C GLY A 42 9.29 -16.93 8.50
N LYS A 43 8.94 -15.65 8.34
CA LYS A 43 8.17 -14.88 9.34
C LYS A 43 6.72 -14.70 8.90
N PRO A 44 5.74 -14.85 9.80
CA PRO A 44 4.34 -14.52 9.54
C PRO A 44 4.20 -13.00 9.42
N ILE A 45 3.90 -12.53 8.21
CA ILE A 45 3.66 -11.12 7.91
C ILE A 45 2.46 -10.96 6.99
N LEU A 46 1.81 -9.80 7.06
CA LEU A 46 0.78 -9.38 6.12
C LEU A 46 1.25 -8.15 5.37
N ASN A 47 1.03 -8.10 4.05
CA ASN A 47 1.33 -6.91 3.30
C ASN A 47 0.10 -5.99 3.29
N VAL A 48 0.23 -4.84 3.97
CA VAL A 48 -0.80 -3.82 3.98
C VAL A 48 -0.44 -2.78 2.93
N GLN A 49 -1.32 -2.60 1.95
CA GLN A 49 -1.16 -1.59 0.92
C GLN A 49 -2.18 -0.47 1.13
N ALA A 50 -1.74 0.78 1.02
CA ALA A 50 -2.61 1.93 1.06
C ALA A 50 -2.42 2.80 -0.18
N THR A 51 -3.52 3.33 -0.70
CA THR A 51 -3.50 4.31 -1.80
C THR A 51 -3.80 5.70 -1.28
N CYS A 52 -3.09 6.70 -1.79
CA CYS A 52 -3.31 8.10 -1.45
C CYS A 52 -3.76 8.91 -2.67
N LYS A 53 -4.70 9.85 -2.46
CA LYS A 53 -5.04 10.88 -3.45
C LYS A 53 -4.15 12.11 -3.28
N ASP A 54 -4.42 13.13 -4.07
CA ASP A 54 -3.68 14.39 -4.15
C ASP A 54 -3.51 15.11 -2.81
N ARG A 55 -4.35 14.87 -1.80
CA ARG A 55 -4.23 15.48 -0.46
C ARG A 55 -3.38 14.69 0.53
N ALA A 56 -2.61 13.70 0.07
CA ALA A 56 -1.88 12.77 0.94
C ALA A 56 -2.77 12.04 1.98
N MET A 57 -4.07 11.91 1.68
CA MET A 57 -5.02 11.18 2.52
C MET A 57 -5.19 9.75 2.00
N PHE A 58 -5.19 8.78 2.92
CA PHE A 58 -5.49 7.39 2.60
C PHE A 58 -6.93 7.27 2.10
N THR A 59 -7.09 6.65 0.94
CA THR A 59 -8.40 6.42 0.31
C THR A 59 -8.83 4.96 0.37
N ARG A 60 -7.88 4.04 0.35
CA ARG A 60 -8.17 2.61 0.37
C ARG A 60 -7.02 1.85 1.00
N GLN A 61 -7.38 0.91 1.87
CA GLN A 61 -6.49 -0.11 2.40
C GLN A 61 -6.80 -1.44 1.70
N MET A 62 -5.76 -2.15 1.29
CA MET A 62 -5.84 -3.52 0.78
C MET A 62 -4.89 -4.40 1.59
N LEU A 63 -5.27 -5.65 1.77
CA LEU A 63 -4.48 -6.67 2.43
C LEU A 63 -4.12 -7.71 1.36
N TYR A 64 -2.84 -8.06 1.29
CA TYR A 64 -2.30 -9.07 0.38
C TYR A 64 -1.46 -10.08 1.15
#